data_AF-A0A8X8ZFR3-F1
#
_entry.id   AF-A0A8X8ZFR3-F1
#
_cell.length_a   1.000
_cell.length_b   1.000
_cell.length_c   1.000
_cell.angle_alpha   90.00
_cell.angle_beta   90.00
_cell.angle_gamma   90.00
#
_symmetry.space_group_name_H-M   'P 1'
#
loop_
_entity.id
_entity.type
_entity.pdbx_description
1 polymer ?
#
loop_
_entity_poly.entity_id
_entity_poly.type
_entity_poly.pdbx_seq_one_letter_code
_entity_poly.pdbx_strand_id
1 'polypeptide(L)'
;MAPLPGKHGVALCLCVVRRKTNTQWRVQEAGIVITRRRAALEAAAATEQKTQPPPPERTEAEMVVVTNDSGIGSLHAHDEREPTHAIAATPGMRTIAIKSGVLVFLSHFYGISKECLYAFLEQFCRYCNIQPVPAGSTSEDYKLKAIPFVLKGDAGVWLSRLPEGSIRTWAEFRMIFLDRFFPT
;
A
#
# COMPACT_ATOMS: atom_id res chain seq x y z
N MET A 1 8.64 -67.21 -19.95
CA MET A 1 8.16 -66.09 -20.78
C MET A 1 7.58 -65.02 -19.86
N ALA A 2 8.30 -63.92 -19.67
CA ALA A 2 7.89 -62.80 -18.82
C ALA A 2 7.38 -61.63 -19.71
N PRO A 3 6.37 -60.87 -19.27
CA PRO A 3 5.77 -59.81 -20.07
C PRO A 3 6.60 -58.51 -20.05
N LEU A 4 6.67 -57.85 -21.20
CA LEU A 4 7.38 -56.59 -21.41
C LEU A 4 6.59 -55.40 -20.80
N PRO A 5 7.27 -54.44 -20.14
CA PRO A 5 6.62 -53.29 -19.52
C PRO A 5 6.16 -52.24 -20.54
N GLY A 6 4.89 -51.85 -20.40
CA GLY A 6 4.21 -50.81 -21.17
C GLY A 6 4.73 -49.40 -20.88
N LYS A 7 4.63 -48.57 -21.92
CA LYS A 7 5.23 -47.25 -22.07
C LYS A 7 4.60 -46.19 -21.15
N HIS A 8 5.22 -45.93 -19.99
CA HIS A 8 4.92 -44.75 -19.15
C HIS A 8 6.16 -43.88 -18.89
N GLY A 9 7.12 -43.86 -19.83
CA GLY A 9 8.44 -43.25 -19.60
C GLY A 9 8.84 -42.06 -20.48
N VAL A 10 7.95 -41.49 -21.30
CA VAL A 10 8.37 -40.47 -22.31
C VAL A 10 7.63 -39.12 -22.22
N ALA A 11 6.56 -39.02 -21.43
CA ALA A 11 5.81 -37.76 -21.30
C ALA A 11 6.42 -36.74 -20.32
N LEU A 12 7.19 -37.18 -19.31
CA LEU A 12 7.82 -36.25 -18.36
C LEU A 12 9.04 -35.50 -18.93
N CYS A 13 9.67 -36.01 -19.99
CA CYS A 13 10.90 -35.41 -20.51
C CYS A 13 10.64 -34.12 -21.30
N LEU A 14 9.51 -34.02 -22.02
CA LEU A 14 9.16 -32.81 -22.79
C LEU A 14 8.71 -31.64 -21.90
N CYS A 15 8.07 -31.89 -20.75
CA CYS A 15 7.66 -30.83 -19.83
C CYS A 15 8.84 -30.15 -19.14
N VAL A 16 9.91 -30.88 -18.81
CA VAL A 16 11.10 -30.30 -18.16
C VAL A 16 11.94 -29.51 -19.17
N VAL A 17 12.11 -30.02 -20.39
CA VAL A 17 12.84 -29.28 -21.44
C VAL A 17 12.10 -28.00 -21.84
N ARG A 18 10.76 -28.04 -21.96
CA ARG A 18 9.93 -26.86 -22.31
C ARG A 18 9.85 -25.82 -21.19
N ARG A 19 10.06 -26.19 -19.92
CA ARG A 19 10.21 -25.22 -18.82
C ARG A 19 11.58 -24.55 -18.82
N LYS A 20 12.66 -25.28 -19.11
CA LYS A 20 14.03 -24.74 -19.06
C LYS A 20 14.29 -23.67 -20.14
N THR A 21 13.69 -23.82 -21.33
CA THR A 21 13.81 -22.83 -22.42
C THR A 21 12.95 -21.58 -22.23
N ASN A 22 11.83 -21.66 -21.49
CA ASN A 22 10.94 -20.52 -21.26
C ASN A 22 11.50 -19.54 -20.20
N THR A 23 12.18 -20.03 -19.17
CA THR A 23 12.88 -19.18 -18.19
C THR A 23 14.17 -18.57 -18.76
N GLN A 24 14.88 -19.26 -19.65
CA GLN A 24 16.10 -18.71 -20.26
C GLN A 24 15.81 -17.52 -21.19
N TRP A 25 14.70 -17.52 -21.93
CA TRP A 25 14.26 -16.39 -22.76
C TRP A 25 13.96 -15.13 -21.92
N ARG A 26 13.27 -15.28 -20.78
CA ARG A 26 12.83 -14.15 -19.95
C ARG A 26 13.95 -13.44 -19.19
N VAL A 27 15.09 -14.10 -18.98
CA VAL A 27 16.25 -13.46 -18.31
C VAL A 27 17.10 -12.68 -19.31
N GLN A 28 17.06 -13.03 -20.60
CA GLN A 28 17.83 -12.32 -21.63
C GLN A 28 17.12 -11.04 -22.13
N GLU A 29 15.79 -11.01 -22.12
CA GLU A 29 15.03 -9.79 -22.49
C GLU A 29 15.07 -8.68 -21.42
N ALA A 30 15.20 -9.02 -20.13
CA ALA A 30 15.26 -8.01 -19.06
C ALA A 30 16.57 -7.19 -19.08
N GLY A 31 17.69 -7.77 -19.54
CA GLY A 31 18.97 -7.05 -19.63
C GLY A 31 19.04 -6.03 -20.77
N ILE A 32 18.31 -6.26 -21.87
CA ILE A 32 18.36 -5.40 -23.07
C ILE A 32 17.53 -4.12 -22.89
N VAL A 33 16.45 -4.17 -22.11
CA VAL A 33 15.58 -3.00 -21.85
C VAL A 33 16.19 -2.04 -20.82
N ILE A 34 16.90 -2.56 -19.80
CA ILE A 34 17.52 -1.74 -18.75
C ILE A 34 18.72 -0.94 -19.30
N THR A 35 19.52 -1.55 -20.18
CA THR A 35 20.72 -0.91 -20.76
C THR A 35 20.37 0.22 -21.74
N ARG A 36 19.29 0.06 -22.54
CA ARG A 36 18.82 1.09 -23.50
C ARG A 36 18.25 2.34 -22.82
N ARG A 37 17.65 2.19 -21.63
CA ARG A 37 17.06 3.31 -20.88
C ARG A 37 18.13 4.22 -20.26
N ARG A 38 19.28 3.66 -19.90
CA ARG A 38 20.44 4.41 -19.38
C ARG A 38 21.11 5.26 -20.47
N ALA A 39 21.29 4.71 -21.67
CA ALA A 39 21.83 5.45 -22.81
C ALA A 39 20.89 6.59 -23.28
N ALA A 40 19.57 6.40 -23.19
CA ALA A 40 18.61 7.45 -23.53
C ALA A 40 18.57 8.61 -22.51
N LEU A 41 18.79 8.32 -21.22
CA LEU A 41 18.88 9.34 -20.17
C LEU A 41 20.21 10.11 -20.23
N GLU A 42 21.32 9.44 -20.55
CA GLU A 42 22.64 10.09 -20.73
C GLU A 42 22.69 10.97 -21.99
N ALA A 43 21.99 10.61 -23.07
CA ALA A 43 21.87 11.45 -24.27
C ALA A 43 20.99 12.71 -24.06
N ALA A 44 19.98 12.64 -23.18
CA ALA A 44 19.10 13.78 -22.88
C ALA A 44 19.80 14.83 -21.98
N ALA A 45 20.70 14.40 -21.08
CA ALA A 45 21.41 15.29 -20.17
C ALA A 45 22.50 16.15 -20.85
N ALA A 46 22.98 15.76 -22.04
CA ALA A 46 24.03 16.49 -22.76
C ALA A 46 23.55 17.74 -23.53
N THR A 47 22.23 17.97 -23.62
CA THR A 47 21.67 19.11 -24.39
C THR A 47 21.33 20.32 -23.52
N GLU A 48 21.36 20.21 -22.19
CA GLU A 48 20.79 21.24 -21.31
C GLU A 48 21.79 22.31 -20.82
N GLN A 49 22.95 22.44 -21.46
CA GLN A 49 23.98 23.42 -21.06
C GLN A 49 24.07 24.70 -21.91
N LYS A 50 23.04 25.01 -22.70
CA LYS A 50 22.96 26.29 -23.42
C LYS A 50 21.52 26.78 -23.51
N THR A 51 21.05 27.51 -22.49
CA THR A 51 20.21 28.73 -22.57
C THR A 51 19.66 29.05 -21.19
N GLN A 52 20.26 30.03 -20.51
CA GLN A 52 19.71 30.64 -19.30
C GLN A 52 19.38 32.09 -19.63
N PRO A 53 18.12 32.56 -19.51
CA PRO A 53 17.80 33.97 -19.65
C PRO A 53 18.21 34.74 -18.38
N PRO A 54 18.62 36.02 -18.51
CA PRO A 54 19.15 36.81 -17.40
C PRO A 54 18.05 37.20 -16.38
N PRO A 55 18.43 37.55 -15.13
CA PRO A 55 17.47 37.91 -14.09
C PRO A 55 16.90 39.31 -14.32
N PRO A 56 15.58 39.54 -14.14
CA PRO A 56 15.02 40.89 -14.23
C PRO A 56 15.40 41.72 -12.99
N GLU A 57 16.02 42.85 -13.30
CA GLU A 57 16.34 43.97 -12.42
C GLU A 57 15.06 44.69 -11.94
N ARG A 58 15.14 45.28 -10.74
CA ARG A 58 14.08 45.93 -9.98
C ARG A 58 13.55 47.20 -10.65
N THR A 59 12.22 47.37 -10.80
CA THR A 59 11.56 48.68 -10.65
C THR A 59 10.08 48.54 -10.28
N GLU A 60 9.55 49.61 -9.69
CA GLU A 60 8.37 49.74 -8.83
C GLU A 60 7.00 49.86 -9.54
N ALA A 61 5.94 49.79 -8.72
CA ALA A 61 4.58 50.34 -8.91
C ALA A 61 3.65 49.60 -9.92
N GLU A 62 2.37 49.34 -9.68
CA GLU A 62 1.40 49.71 -8.65
C GLU A 62 0.07 48.93 -8.93
N MET A 63 -0.64 48.51 -7.86
CA MET A 63 -2.12 48.38 -7.66
C MET A 63 -2.95 47.57 -8.70
N VAL A 64 -3.87 46.67 -8.34
CA VAL A 64 -5.15 46.93 -7.64
C VAL A 64 -5.65 45.69 -6.90
N VAL A 65 -6.10 45.95 -5.67
CA VAL A 65 -6.80 45.08 -4.72
C VAL A 65 -8.16 44.65 -5.28
N VAL A 66 -8.45 43.34 -5.25
CA VAL A 66 -9.83 42.87 -5.06
C VAL A 66 -9.81 41.81 -3.97
N THR A 67 -10.27 42.22 -2.79
CA THR A 67 -10.59 41.35 -1.66
C THR A 67 -11.92 40.65 -1.94
N ASN A 68 -11.94 39.34 -1.82
CA ASN A 68 -13.14 38.57 -1.55
C ASN A 68 -12.90 37.73 -0.29
N ASP A 69 -13.13 38.40 0.84
CA ASP A 69 -13.46 37.77 2.11
C ASP A 69 -14.85 37.12 1.99
N SER A 70 -14.90 35.82 2.21
CA SER A 70 -16.06 35.13 2.80
C SER A 70 -15.60 33.71 3.12
N GLY A 71 -15.31 33.51 4.40
CA GLY A 71 -14.73 32.28 4.92
C GLY A 71 -15.63 31.05 4.79
N ILE A 72 -14.98 29.90 4.63
CA ILE A 72 -15.45 28.65 5.20
C ILE A 72 -14.28 28.01 5.94
N GLY A 73 -14.37 28.07 7.27
CA GLY A 73 -13.89 27.09 8.23
C GLY A 73 -12.53 26.43 7.99
N SER A 74 -11.51 27.00 8.61
CA SER A 74 -10.33 26.26 9.06
C SER A 74 -10.79 25.14 10.00
N LEU A 75 -10.83 23.89 9.52
CA LEU A 75 -10.99 22.74 10.40
C LEU A 75 -9.61 22.39 10.96
N HIS A 76 -9.36 22.94 12.14
CA HIS A 76 -8.23 22.61 12.99
C HIS A 76 -8.08 21.09 13.15
N ALA A 77 -6.82 20.66 13.04
CA ALA A 77 -6.36 19.34 13.38
C ALA A 77 -6.75 18.95 14.81
N HIS A 78 -7.47 17.83 14.92
CA HIS A 78 -7.41 16.91 16.05
C HIS A 78 -7.68 15.49 15.48
N ASP A 79 -6.68 14.88 14.82
CA ASP A 79 -6.67 13.43 14.58
C ASP A 79 -5.96 12.75 15.77
N GLU A 80 -6.46 13.02 16.98
CA GLU A 80 -6.30 12.10 18.11
C GLU A 80 -7.52 11.19 18.07
N ARG A 81 -7.53 10.28 17.10
CA ARG A 81 -8.58 9.28 17.01
C ARG A 81 -8.46 8.38 18.25
N GLU A 82 -9.37 8.55 19.20
CA GLU A 82 -9.55 7.64 20.34
C GLU A 82 -9.44 6.18 19.86
N PRO A 83 -8.68 5.32 20.56
CA PRO A 83 -8.54 3.91 20.16
C PRO A 83 -9.93 3.29 20.09
N THR A 84 -10.30 2.75 18.93
CA THR A 84 -11.61 2.14 18.73
C THR A 84 -11.77 0.97 19.71
N HIS A 85 -12.77 1.06 20.60
CA HIS A 85 -13.10 0.06 21.62
C HIS A 85 -13.35 -1.34 21.05
N ALA A 86 -13.71 -1.44 19.75
CA ALA A 86 -13.92 -2.69 19.06
C ALA A 86 -12.72 -3.67 19.08
N ILE A 87 -11.49 -3.14 19.05
CA ILE A 87 -10.26 -3.95 18.99
C ILE A 87 -9.70 -4.14 20.40
N ALA A 88 -9.61 -5.38 20.85
CA ALA A 88 -9.06 -5.72 22.15
C ALA A 88 -7.56 -5.41 22.22
N ALA A 89 -7.15 -4.54 23.15
CA ALA A 89 -5.76 -4.16 23.30
C ALA A 89 -4.93 -5.28 23.97
N THR A 90 -4.06 -5.93 23.19
CA THR A 90 -3.08 -6.90 23.71
C THR A 90 -1.88 -6.20 24.36
N PRO A 91 -1.12 -6.86 25.24
CA PRO A 91 0.14 -6.31 25.77
C PRO A 91 1.13 -5.91 24.65
N GLY A 92 1.24 -6.75 23.60
CA GLY A 92 2.08 -6.49 22.43
C GLY A 92 1.62 -5.30 21.59
N MET A 93 0.32 -5.02 21.53
CA MET A 93 -0.20 -3.81 20.86
C MET A 93 0.22 -2.53 21.60
N ARG A 94 0.30 -2.55 22.94
CA ARG A 94 0.58 -1.33 23.72
C ARG A 94 2.00 -0.81 23.50
N THR A 95 2.95 -1.69 23.21
CA THR A 95 4.36 -1.35 22.97
C THR A 95 4.65 -0.87 21.54
N ILE A 96 3.74 -1.10 20.59
CA ILE A 96 3.90 -0.65 19.20
C ILE A 96 3.63 0.86 19.10
N ALA A 97 4.55 1.62 18.50
CA ALA A 97 4.33 3.02 18.14
C ALA A 97 4.12 3.14 16.62
N ILE A 98 2.96 3.68 16.21
CA ILE A 98 2.69 3.99 14.81
C ILE A 98 3.10 5.44 14.58
N LYS A 99 4.11 5.67 13.73
CA LYS A 99 4.60 7.01 13.40
C LYS A 99 3.59 7.73 12.52
N SER A 100 3.31 9.01 12.78
CA SER A 100 2.38 9.81 11.96
C SER A 100 2.80 9.89 10.49
N GLY A 101 4.09 10.05 10.21
CA GLY A 101 4.61 10.08 8.83
C GLY A 101 4.37 8.76 8.06
N VAL A 102 4.23 7.63 8.75
CA VAL A 102 3.90 6.33 8.17
C VAL A 102 2.42 6.27 7.76
N LEU A 103 1.52 6.87 8.54
CA LEU A 103 0.08 6.86 8.28
C LEU A 103 -0.28 7.51 6.93
N VAL A 104 0.46 8.53 6.51
CA VAL A 104 0.25 9.20 5.21
C VAL A 104 0.49 8.25 4.04
N PHE A 105 1.36 7.25 4.21
CA PHE A 105 1.64 6.24 3.18
C PHE A 105 0.69 5.05 3.20
N LEU A 106 -0.09 4.88 4.27
CA LEU A 106 -1.05 3.79 4.32
C LEU A 106 -2.20 4.09 3.36
N SER A 107 -2.57 3.09 2.55
CA SER A 107 -3.81 3.14 1.79
C SER A 107 -4.98 3.29 2.78
N HIS A 108 -5.87 4.24 2.50
CA HIS A 108 -7.09 4.44 3.27
C HIS A 108 -8.24 3.70 2.60
N PHE A 109 -9.20 3.24 3.40
CA PHE A 109 -10.43 2.62 2.90
C PHE A 109 -11.63 3.33 3.49
N TYR A 110 -12.48 3.89 2.62
CA TYR A 110 -13.64 4.69 3.00
C TYR A 110 -14.92 3.85 3.10
N GLY A 111 -14.94 2.64 2.52
CA GLY A 111 -16.12 1.78 2.52
C GLY A 111 -17.13 2.13 1.44
N ILE A 112 -16.68 2.75 0.34
CA ILE A 112 -17.52 3.19 -0.77
C ILE A 112 -17.44 2.21 -1.95
N SER A 113 -18.50 2.09 -2.75
CA SER A 113 -18.65 1.04 -3.78
C SER A 113 -17.57 1.03 -4.88
N LYS A 114 -16.84 2.14 -5.07
CA LYS A 114 -15.76 2.23 -6.08
C LYS A 114 -14.41 1.70 -5.59
N GLU A 115 -14.26 1.47 -4.29
CA GLU A 115 -13.00 0.96 -3.72
C GLU A 115 -12.89 -0.55 -3.86
N CYS A 116 -11.68 -1.04 -4.14
CA CYS A 116 -11.40 -2.47 -4.17
C CYS A 116 -10.88 -2.94 -2.81
N LEU A 117 -11.75 -3.61 -2.05
CA LEU A 117 -11.46 -4.15 -0.73
C LEU A 117 -10.24 -5.09 -0.71
N TYR A 118 -10.12 -5.96 -1.72
CA TYR A 118 -8.99 -6.89 -1.83
C TYR A 118 -7.66 -6.17 -2.09
N ALA A 119 -7.65 -5.17 -2.97
CA ALA A 119 -6.46 -4.38 -3.24
C ALA A 119 -6.01 -3.60 -2.00
N PHE A 120 -6.96 -3.04 -1.25
CA PHE A 120 -6.68 -2.40 0.04
C PHE A 120 -6.02 -3.39 1.02
N LEU A 121 -6.63 -4.56 1.24
CA LEU A 121 -6.10 -5.56 2.19
C LEU A 121 -4.71 -6.05 1.80
N GLU A 122 -4.46 -6.28 0.51
CA GLU A 122 -3.15 -6.69 0.00
C GLU A 122 -2.08 -5.62 0.26
N GLN A 123 -2.35 -4.37 -0.12
CA GLN A 123 -1.43 -3.25 0.09
C GLN A 123 -1.16 -3.00 1.57
N PHE A 124 -2.22 -3.00 2.39
CA PHE A 124 -2.14 -2.84 3.83
C PHE A 124 -1.30 -3.95 4.48
N CYS A 125 -1.59 -5.21 4.15
CA CYS A 125 -0.84 -6.35 4.69
C CYS A 125 0.64 -6.28 4.28
N ARG A 126 0.93 -5.97 3.01
CA ARG A 126 2.30 -5.82 2.52
C ARG A 126 3.05 -4.74 3.29
N TYR A 127 2.40 -3.61 3.53
CA TYR A 127 2.96 -2.52 4.30
C TYR A 127 3.26 -2.93 5.74
N CYS A 128 2.28 -3.48 6.46
CA CYS A 128 2.44 -3.86 7.86
C CYS A 128 3.49 -4.97 8.07
N ASN A 129 3.67 -5.86 7.09
CA ASN A 129 4.65 -6.94 7.18
C ASN A 129 6.11 -6.46 7.15
N ILE A 130 6.38 -5.27 6.59
CA ILE A 130 7.74 -4.70 6.53
C ILE A 130 8.05 -3.73 7.69
N GLN A 131 7.07 -3.44 8.54
CA GLN A 131 7.27 -2.51 9.64
C GLN A 131 8.08 -3.15 10.76
N PRO A 132 9.03 -2.40 11.38
CA PRO A 132 9.73 -2.88 12.56
C PRO A 132 8.73 -3.14 13.70
N VAL A 133 8.75 -4.36 14.24
CA VAL A 133 7.91 -4.76 15.37
C VAL A 133 8.80 -4.86 16.63
N PRO A 134 8.45 -4.19 17.74
CA PRO A 134 9.18 -4.32 19.01
C PRO A 134 9.19 -5.75 19.54
N ALA A 135 10.17 -6.05 20.38
CA ALA A 135 10.20 -7.33 21.11
C ALA A 135 8.94 -7.49 21.97
N GLY A 136 8.33 -8.68 21.93
CA GLY A 136 7.09 -8.97 22.66
C GLY A 136 5.81 -8.58 21.92
N SER A 137 5.91 -8.13 20.66
CA SER A 137 4.78 -7.84 19.78
C SER A 137 4.85 -8.65 18.50
N THR A 138 3.72 -8.76 17.80
CA THR A 138 3.62 -9.45 16.52
C THR A 138 3.27 -8.50 15.38
N SER A 139 3.47 -8.94 14.13
CA SER A 139 2.98 -8.20 12.96
C SER A 139 1.45 -8.07 12.97
N GLU A 140 0.74 -9.03 13.57
CA GLU A 140 -0.72 -8.96 13.71
C GLU A 140 -1.15 -7.87 14.69
N ASP A 141 -0.44 -7.73 15.82
CA ASP A 141 -0.65 -6.61 16.75
C ASP A 141 -0.47 -5.26 16.04
N TYR A 142 0.54 -5.15 15.16
CA TYR A 142 0.76 -3.95 14.36
C TYR A 142 -0.41 -3.68 13.41
N LYS A 143 -0.87 -4.70 12.68
CA LYS A 143 -2.01 -4.60 11.76
C LYS A 143 -3.26 -4.12 12.51
N LEU A 144 -3.62 -4.80 13.60
CA LEU A 144 -4.77 -4.43 14.42
C LEU A 144 -4.66 -3.01 14.96
N LYS A 145 -3.48 -2.60 15.44
CA LYS A 145 -3.26 -1.23 15.91
C LYS A 145 -3.36 -0.19 14.79
N ALA A 146 -3.04 -0.53 13.55
CA ALA A 146 -3.09 0.37 12.40
C ALA A 146 -4.49 0.52 11.79
N ILE A 147 -5.38 -0.46 11.97
CA ILE A 147 -6.74 -0.44 11.41
C ILE A 147 -7.54 0.83 11.72
N PRO A 148 -7.57 1.33 12.97
CA PRO A 148 -8.31 2.55 13.31
C PRO A 148 -7.81 3.78 12.55
N PHE A 149 -6.60 3.79 12.01
CA PHE A 149 -6.08 4.94 11.27
C PHE A 149 -6.45 4.90 9.78
N VAL A 150 -6.47 3.71 9.19
CA VAL A 150 -6.68 3.52 7.74
C VAL A 150 -8.14 3.44 7.32
N LEU A 151 -9.04 3.02 8.21
CA LEU A 151 -10.47 3.01 7.93
C LEU A 151 -11.07 4.41 8.11
N LYS A 152 -11.57 5.01 7.04
CA LYS A 152 -12.21 6.34 7.02
C LYS A 152 -13.66 6.20 6.56
N GLY A 153 -14.39 7.32 6.51
CA GLY A 153 -15.78 7.33 6.06
C GLY A 153 -16.65 6.28 6.74
N ASP A 154 -17.44 5.57 5.93
CA ASP A 154 -18.38 4.54 6.38
C ASP A 154 -17.67 3.35 7.05
N ALA A 155 -16.47 3.00 6.58
CA ALA A 155 -15.67 1.94 7.20
C ALA A 155 -15.20 2.31 8.62
N GLY A 156 -14.77 3.57 8.80
CA GLY A 156 -14.40 4.08 10.12
C GLY A 156 -15.60 4.13 11.08
N VAL A 157 -16.75 4.61 10.59
CA VAL A 157 -18.00 4.67 11.37
C VAL A 157 -18.52 3.28 11.72
N TRP A 158 -18.38 2.30 10.82
CA TRP A 158 -18.72 0.91 11.11
C TRP A 158 -17.83 0.33 12.21
N LEU A 159 -16.50 0.52 12.13
CA LEU A 159 -15.57 0.01 13.14
C LEU A 159 -15.89 0.57 14.53
N SER A 160 -16.27 1.85 14.62
CA SER A 160 -16.64 2.49 15.89
C SER A 160 -17.99 2.05 16.46
N ARG A 161 -18.79 1.28 15.73
CA ARG A 161 -20.11 0.77 16.18
C ARG A 161 -20.05 -0.67 16.65
N LEU A 162 -18.93 -1.36 16.45
CA LEU A 162 -18.77 -2.74 16.87
C LEU A 162 -18.68 -2.83 18.41
N PRO A 163 -19.18 -3.92 19.03
CA PRO A 163 -19.06 -4.12 20.47
C PRO A 163 -17.60 -4.11 20.93
N GLU A 164 -17.37 -3.68 22.16
CA GLU A 164 -16.04 -3.64 22.76
C GLU A 164 -15.37 -5.03 22.74
N GLY A 165 -14.12 -5.07 22.30
CA GLY A 165 -13.32 -6.29 22.23
C GLY A 165 -13.90 -7.38 21.32
N SER A 166 -14.78 -7.02 20.38
CA SER A 166 -15.32 -7.95 19.38
C SER A 166 -14.27 -8.45 18.40
N ILE A 167 -13.18 -7.70 18.22
CA ILE A 167 -12.02 -8.08 17.40
C ILE A 167 -10.83 -8.33 18.33
N ARG A 168 -10.34 -9.58 18.38
CA ARG A 168 -9.16 -9.97 19.15
C ARG A 168 -7.97 -10.35 18.27
N THR A 169 -8.23 -10.84 17.07
CA THR A 169 -7.19 -11.30 16.14
C THR A 169 -7.33 -10.66 14.76
N TRP A 170 -6.23 -10.67 14.00
CA TRP A 170 -6.25 -10.20 12.61
C TRP A 170 -7.20 -11.03 11.73
N ALA A 171 -7.28 -12.34 11.99
CA ALA A 171 -8.20 -13.23 11.29
C ALA A 171 -9.67 -12.88 11.54
N GLU A 172 -10.04 -12.62 12.80
CA GLU A 172 -11.39 -12.17 13.16
C GLU A 172 -11.75 -10.85 12.47
N PHE A 173 -10.85 -9.86 12.51
CA PHE A 173 -11.04 -8.60 11.79
C PHE A 173 -11.33 -8.85 10.31
N ARG A 174 -10.48 -9.63 9.63
CA ARG A 174 -10.65 -9.92 8.20
C ARG A 174 -12.00 -10.56 7.90
N MET A 175 -12.41 -11.52 8.72
CA MET A 175 -13.68 -12.24 8.54
C MET A 175 -14.87 -11.29 8.59
N ILE A 176 -15.00 -10.51 9.68
CA ILE A 176 -16.14 -9.59 9.85
C ILE A 176 -16.10 -8.41 8.87
N PHE A 177 -14.90 -8.00 8.46
CA PHE A 177 -14.72 -6.90 7.53
C PHE A 177 -15.11 -7.30 6.10
N LEU A 178 -14.73 -8.52 5.68
CA LEU A 178 -15.15 -9.07 4.39
C LEU A 178 -16.66 -9.31 4.35
N ASP A 179 -17.24 -9.87 5.42
CA ASP A 179 -18.69 -10.07 5.53
C ASP A 179 -19.46 -8.74 5.40
N ARG A 180 -18.96 -7.67 6.03
CA ARG A 180 -19.59 -6.35 5.98
C ARG A 180 -19.52 -5.67 4.61
N PHE A 181 -18.34 -5.64 3.98
CA PHE A 181 -18.07 -4.83 2.78
C PHE A 181 -18.08 -5.63 1.48
N PHE A 182 -18.19 -6.95 1.57
CA PHE A 182 -18.31 -7.86 0.43
C PHE A 182 -19.33 -8.99 0.72
N PRO A 183 -20.59 -8.64 1.06
CA PRO A 183 -21.64 -9.64 1.25
C PRO A 183 -21.91 -10.34 -0.09
N THR A 184 -21.95 -11.67 -0.06
CA THR A 184 -22.24 -12.52 -1.22
C THR A 184 -23.73 -12.64 -1.48
#